data_AF-F9G9Z6-F1
#
_entry.id   AF-F9G9Z6-F1
#
_cell.length_a   1.000
_cell.length_b   1.000
_cell.length_c   1.000
_cell.angle_alpha   90.00
_cell.angle_beta   90.00
_cell.angle_gamma   90.00
#
_symmetry.space_group_name_H-M   'P 1'
#
loop_
_entity.id
_entity.type
_entity.pdbx_description
1 polymer ?
#
loop_
_entity_poly.entity_id
_entity_poly.type
_entity_poly.pdbx_seq_one_letter_code
_entity_poly.pdbx_strand_id
1 'polypeptide(L)'
;MYCCPENSEASQMGCEDLLEMQTLAISGLKEISNAVFLFSNRLQDVTELGGMLKMTPLVCDCLYSAAANYLWYTLETGDQDYLSMANTIKSVLGILGTRWNSAREYIAILNGYDSSGIHN
;
A
#
# COMPACT_ATOMS: atom_id res chain seq x y z
N MET A 1 2.79 2.32 -6.50
CA MET A 1 3.65 2.86 -7.58
C MET A 1 5.06 2.31 -7.41
N TYR A 2 5.42 1.25 -8.15
CA TYR A 2 6.81 0.84 -8.41
C TYR A 2 6.96 -0.12 -9.62
N CYS A 3 5.94 -0.26 -10.47
CA CYS A 3 6.02 -1.14 -11.64
C CYS A 3 5.33 -0.49 -12.84
N CYS A 4 5.95 0.54 -13.41
CA CYS A 4 5.71 0.89 -14.80
C CYS A 4 6.93 0.45 -15.60
N PRO A 5 6.75 -0.14 -16.79
CA PRO A 5 7.57 0.25 -17.91
C PRO A 5 6.92 1.49 -18.52
N GLU A 6 7.50 2.66 -18.28
CA GLU A 6 7.42 3.71 -19.30
C GLU A 6 8.24 3.20 -20.49
N ASN A 7 7.57 2.74 -21.54
CA ASN A 7 7.99 2.94 -22.94
C ASN A 7 7.03 2.22 -23.90
N SER A 8 6.28 3.02 -24.64
CA SER A 8 5.47 2.64 -25.80
C SER A 8 6.30 2.22 -27.02
N GLU A 9 7.43 1.57 -26.82
CA GLU A 9 8.32 1.06 -27.89
C GLU A 9 8.60 -0.45 -27.75
N ALA A 10 7.68 -1.17 -27.12
CA ALA A 10 7.66 -2.64 -27.02
C ALA A 10 7.40 -3.36 -28.36
N SER A 11 7.77 -2.76 -29.48
CA SER A 11 7.61 -3.35 -30.82
C SER A 11 8.79 -4.25 -31.22
N GLN A 12 9.87 -4.37 -30.42
CA GLN A 12 11.09 -5.07 -30.84
C GLN A 12 11.83 -5.93 -29.80
N MET A 13 11.30 -6.18 -28.60
CA MET A 13 11.91 -7.13 -27.65
C MET A 13 10.84 -8.11 -27.16
N GLY A 14 11.15 -9.41 -27.16
CA GLY A 14 10.22 -10.52 -26.89
C GLY A 14 9.20 -10.25 -25.78
N CYS A 15 7.92 -10.26 -26.18
CA CYS A 15 6.76 -9.81 -25.42
C CYS A 15 6.37 -10.73 -24.24
N GLU A 16 6.81 -11.99 -24.25
CA GLU A 16 6.40 -13.02 -23.28
C GLU A 16 7.14 -12.89 -21.94
N ASP A 17 8.47 -12.74 -21.98
CA ASP A 17 9.31 -12.59 -20.77
C ASP A 17 8.93 -11.33 -19.96
N LEU A 18 8.54 -10.25 -20.64
CA LEU A 18 8.13 -9.01 -19.97
C LEU A 18 6.79 -9.17 -19.25
N LEU A 19 5.84 -9.87 -19.86
CA LEU A 19 4.54 -10.15 -19.25
C LEU A 19 4.67 -11.09 -18.05
N GLU A 20 5.55 -12.09 -18.15
CA GLU A 20 5.86 -12.98 -17.03
C GLU A 20 6.49 -12.21 -15.87
N MET A 21 7.48 -11.34 -16.14
CA MET A 21 8.08 -10.49 -15.12
C MET A 21 7.07 -9.56 -14.45
N GLN A 22 6.18 -8.94 -15.23
CA GLN A 22 5.11 -8.10 -14.68
C GLN A 22 4.18 -8.89 -13.78
N THR A 23 3.77 -10.08 -14.21
CA THR A 23 2.90 -10.96 -13.44
C THR A 23 3.56 -11.36 -12.11
N LEU A 24 4.83 -11.74 -12.15
CA LEU A 24 5.62 -12.06 -10.95
C LEU A 24 5.75 -10.86 -10.01
N ALA A 25 6.04 -9.67 -10.55
CA ALA A 25 6.16 -8.45 -9.76
C ALA A 25 4.83 -8.08 -9.08
N ILE A 26 3.71 -8.13 -9.81
CA ILE A 26 2.38 -7.86 -9.28
C ILE A 26 2.01 -8.88 -8.19
N SER A 27 2.30 -10.16 -8.39
CA SER A 27 2.08 -11.20 -7.38
C SER A 27 2.89 -10.93 -6.12
N GLY A 28 4.19 -10.64 -6.25
CA GLY A 28 5.06 -10.32 -5.13
C GLY A 28 4.61 -9.08 -4.36
N LEU A 29 4.17 -8.03 -5.07
CA LEU A 29 3.59 -6.83 -4.43
C LEU A 29 2.34 -7.16 -3.62
N LYS A 30 1.45 -8.01 -4.14
CA LYS A 30 0.25 -8.46 -3.44
C LYS A 30 0.60 -9.27 -2.19
N GLU A 31 1.55 -10.19 -2.29
CA GLU A 31 2.01 -11.02 -1.16
C GLU A 31 2.62 -10.16 -0.05
N ILE A 32 3.52 -9.23 -0.38
CA ILE A 32 4.13 -8.33 0.58
C ILE A 32 3.07 -7.42 1.22
N SER A 33 2.15 -6.87 0.41
CA SER A 33 1.09 -6.00 0.93
C SER A 33 0.16 -6.75 1.88
N ASN A 34 -0.10 -8.04 1.63
CA ASN A 34 -0.85 -8.90 2.54
C ASN A 34 -0.08 -9.20 3.83
N ALA A 35 1.21 -9.49 3.75
CA ALA A 35 2.04 -9.65 4.94
C ALA A 35 2.05 -8.38 5.81
N VAL A 36 2.12 -7.20 5.19
CA VAL A 36 2.06 -5.91 5.89
C VAL A 36 0.67 -5.65 6.49
N PHE A 37 -0.42 -6.02 5.80
CA PHE A 37 -1.77 -5.93 6.35
C PHE A 37 -1.96 -6.81 7.59
N LEU A 38 -1.48 -8.06 7.56
CA LEU A 38 -1.51 -8.92 8.74
C LEU A 38 -0.65 -8.35 9.88
N PHE A 39 0.49 -7.74 9.54
CA PHE A 39 1.31 -7.01 10.49
C PHE A 39 0.59 -5.79 11.07
N SER A 40 -0.16 -5.02 10.28
CA SER A 40 -0.91 -3.85 10.75
C SER A 40 -1.99 -4.23 11.76
N ASN A 41 -2.68 -5.34 11.55
CA ASN A 41 -3.67 -5.84 12.51
C ASN A 41 -3.02 -6.15 13.87
N ARG A 42 -1.86 -6.83 13.86
CA ARG A 42 -1.09 -7.08 15.10
C ARG A 42 -0.56 -5.81 15.74
N LEU A 43 -0.19 -4.81 14.95
CA LEU A 43 0.26 -3.52 15.47
C LEU A 43 -0.86 -2.81 16.23
N GLN A 44 -2.09 -2.89 15.76
CA GLN A 44 -3.25 -2.31 16.45
C GLN A 44 -3.38 -2.88 17.87
N ASP A 45 -3.26 -4.20 18.02
CA ASP A 45 -3.28 -4.85 19.34
C ASP A 45 -2.11 -4.36 20.24
N VAL A 46 -0.92 -4.17 19.66
CA VAL A 46 0.29 -3.77 20.40
C VAL A 46 0.24 -2.29 20.80
N THR A 47 -0.34 -1.41 19.99
CA THR A 47 -0.44 0.02 20.33
C THR A 47 -1.40 0.25 21.50
N GLU A 48 -2.49 -0.51 21.59
CA GLU A 48 -3.43 -0.48 22.73
C GLU A 48 -2.75 -0.88 24.04
N LEU A 49 -1.73 -1.75 23.98
CA LEU A 49 -0.94 -2.19 25.15
C LEU A 49 0.24 -1.24 25.48
N GLY A 50 0.29 -0.04 24.88
CA GLY A 50 1.37 0.93 25.11
C GLY A 50 2.69 0.59 24.39
N GLY A 51 2.67 -0.35 23.44
CA GLY A 51 3.84 -0.81 22.68
C GLY A 51 4.43 0.22 21.72
N MET A 52 3.74 1.35 21.50
CA MET A 52 4.20 2.43 20.62
C MET A 52 5.62 2.90 20.91
N LEU A 53 6.05 2.90 22.18
CA LEU A 53 7.40 3.31 22.62
C LEU A 53 8.54 2.52 21.96
N LYS A 54 8.28 1.27 21.56
CA LYS A 54 9.29 0.33 21.03
C LYS A 54 9.36 0.29 19.50
N MET A 55 8.59 1.11 18.80
CA MET A 55 8.50 1.09 17.34
C MET A 55 9.30 2.22 16.70
N THR A 56 9.89 1.93 15.55
CA THR A 56 10.59 2.90 14.70
C THR A 56 9.62 3.53 13.70
N PRO A 57 9.87 4.75 13.21
CA PRO A 57 9.03 5.39 12.19
C PRO A 57 9.06 4.69 10.83
N LEU A 58 9.99 3.76 10.59
CA LEU A 58 10.06 2.94 9.37
C LEU A 58 8.80 2.09 9.17
N VAL A 59 8.12 1.74 10.26
CA VAL A 59 6.83 1.02 10.19
C VAL A 59 5.78 1.83 9.45
N CYS A 60 5.81 3.17 9.55
CA CYS A 60 4.87 4.01 8.81
C CYS A 60 5.05 3.89 7.29
N ASP A 61 6.28 3.71 6.83
CA ASP A 61 6.61 3.63 5.41
C ASP A 61 6.14 2.30 4.78
N CYS A 62 6.31 1.18 5.48
CA CYS A 62 5.80 -0.10 5.00
C CYS A 62 4.26 -0.13 4.97
N LEU A 63 3.61 0.42 6.01
CA LEU A 63 2.16 0.58 6.06
C LEU A 63 1.67 1.46 4.90
N TYR A 64 2.28 2.62 4.69
CA TYR A 64 1.95 3.51 3.58
C TYR A 64 2.06 2.78 2.23
N SER A 65 3.17 2.09 1.99
CA SER A 65 3.42 1.39 0.73
C SER A 65 2.37 0.32 0.44
N ALA A 66 1.99 -0.47 1.45
CA ALA A 66 0.94 -1.48 1.32
C ALA A 66 -0.44 -0.86 1.09
N ALA A 67 -0.80 0.19 1.82
CA ALA A 67 -2.06 0.90 1.61
C ALA A 67 -2.15 1.50 0.19
N ALA A 68 -1.08 2.13 -0.29
CA ALA A 68 -1.02 2.68 -1.64
C ALA A 68 -1.18 1.60 -2.72
N ASN A 69 -0.59 0.41 -2.51
CA ASN A 69 -0.78 -0.72 -3.42
C ASN A 69 -2.24 -1.21 -3.42
N TYR A 70 -2.89 -1.31 -2.27
CA TYR A 70 -4.30 -1.69 -2.20
C TYR A 70 -5.26 -0.68 -2.83
N LEU A 71 -5.00 0.62 -2.66
CA LEU A 71 -5.77 1.65 -3.37
C LEU A 71 -5.59 1.51 -4.88
N TRP A 72 -4.37 1.28 -5.34
CA TRP A 72 -4.12 1.01 -6.75
C TRP A 72 -4.86 -0.26 -7.25
N TYR A 73 -4.81 -1.37 -6.50
CA TYR A 73 -5.56 -2.58 -6.86
C TYR A 73 -7.07 -2.37 -6.88
N THR A 74 -7.60 -1.54 -5.98
CA THR A 74 -9.04 -1.18 -5.98
C THR A 74 -9.41 -0.49 -7.29
N LEU A 75 -8.58 0.43 -7.76
CA LEU A 75 -8.81 1.14 -9.04
C LEU A 75 -8.68 0.20 -10.24
N GLU A 76 -7.68 -0.68 -10.22
CA GLU A 76 -7.41 -1.60 -11.34
C GLU A 76 -8.47 -2.69 -11.49
N THR A 77 -8.98 -3.21 -10.37
CA THR A 77 -9.86 -4.39 -10.36
C THR A 77 -11.32 -4.08 -10.01
N GLY A 78 -11.60 -2.92 -9.43
CA GLY A 78 -12.90 -2.57 -8.85
C GLY A 78 -13.23 -3.28 -7.54
N ASP A 79 -12.36 -4.18 -7.05
CA ASP A 79 -12.58 -4.98 -5.86
C ASP A 79 -12.49 -4.14 -4.58
N GLN A 80 -13.62 -4.05 -3.87
CA GLN A 80 -13.76 -3.24 -2.66
C GLN A 80 -13.09 -3.87 -1.44
N ASP A 81 -12.71 -5.14 -1.50
CA ASP A 81 -11.96 -5.78 -0.41
C ASP A 81 -10.59 -5.10 -0.24
N TYR A 82 -9.94 -4.69 -1.32
CA TYR A 82 -8.68 -3.95 -1.26
C TYR A 82 -8.88 -2.56 -0.64
N LEU A 83 -9.99 -1.88 -0.91
CA LEU A 83 -10.31 -0.61 -0.27
C LEU A 83 -10.49 -0.77 1.25
N SER A 84 -11.15 -1.84 1.66
CA SER A 84 -11.29 -2.20 3.08
C SER A 84 -9.93 -2.43 3.74
N MET A 85 -9.05 -3.20 3.10
CA MET A 85 -7.68 -3.44 3.59
C MET A 85 -6.86 -2.14 3.68
N ALA A 86 -6.93 -1.26 2.68
CA ALA A 86 -6.27 0.04 2.70
C ALA A 86 -6.78 0.90 3.87
N ASN A 87 -8.09 0.93 4.12
CA ASN A 87 -8.69 1.70 5.20
C ASN A 87 -8.29 1.20 6.59
N THR A 88 -8.14 -0.12 6.77
CA THR A 88 -7.59 -0.69 8.00
C THR A 88 -6.17 -0.20 8.26
N ILE A 89 -5.31 -0.22 7.23
CA ILE A 89 -3.94 0.29 7.35
C ILE A 89 -3.93 1.81 7.64
N LYS A 90 -4.80 2.59 7.00
CA LYS A 90 -4.97 4.03 7.28
C LYS A 90 -5.37 4.28 8.74
N SER A 91 -6.20 3.43 9.32
CA SER A 91 -6.59 3.53 10.74
C SER A 91 -5.37 3.33 11.67
N VAL A 92 -4.54 2.32 11.39
CA VAL A 92 -3.29 2.08 12.13
C VAL A 92 -2.30 3.23 11.97
N LEU A 93 -2.13 3.76 10.76
CA LEU A 93 -1.35 4.98 10.53
C LEU A 93 -1.91 6.16 11.34
N GLY A 94 -3.22 6.26 11.51
CA GLY A 94 -3.85 7.31 12.31
C GLY A 94 -3.42 7.26 13.78
N ILE A 95 -3.38 6.05 14.34
CA ILE A 95 -2.88 5.79 15.70
C ILE A 95 -1.40 6.17 15.79
N LEU A 96 -0.57 5.71 14.85
CA LEU A 96 0.87 6.02 14.81
C LEU A 96 1.13 7.52 14.60
N GLY A 97 0.23 8.22 13.92
CA GLY A 97 0.24 9.66 13.69
C GLY A 97 0.16 10.48 14.98
N THR A 98 -0.25 9.91 16.11
CA THR A 98 -0.16 10.59 17.41
C THR A 98 1.28 10.87 17.82
N ARG A 99 2.23 10.07 17.32
CA ARG A 99 3.66 10.19 17.62
C ARG A 99 4.50 10.61 16.43
N TRP A 100 4.27 10.02 15.26
CA TRP A 100 5.11 10.19 14.10
C TRP A 100 4.43 11.07 13.06
N ASN A 101 5.03 12.23 12.76
CA ASN A 101 4.48 13.13 11.75
C ASN A 101 4.40 12.47 10.37
N SER A 102 5.38 11.61 10.02
CA SER A 102 5.37 10.88 8.75
C SER A 102 4.08 10.09 8.52
N ALA A 103 3.49 9.48 9.55
CA ALA A 103 2.22 8.77 9.41
C ALA A 103 1.05 9.71 9.04
N ARG A 104 1.06 10.95 9.55
CA ARG A 104 0.04 11.96 9.18
C ARG A 104 0.19 12.39 7.73
N GLU A 105 1.43 12.65 7.29
CA GLU A 105 1.72 13.02 5.90
C GLU A 105 1.32 11.89 4.94
N TYR A 106 1.63 10.63 5.28
CA TYR A 106 1.22 9.48 4.49
C TYR A 106 -0.30 9.34 4.37
N ILE A 107 -1.07 9.59 5.44
CA ILE A 107 -2.54 9.61 5.36
C ILE A 107 -3.02 10.70 4.41
N ALA A 108 -2.43 11.90 4.47
CA ALA A 108 -2.81 13.00 3.58
C ALA A 108 -2.60 12.63 2.11
N ILE A 109 -1.47 11.97 1.80
CA ILE A 109 -1.19 11.46 0.45
C ILE A 109 -2.21 10.38 0.04
N LEU A 110 -2.47 9.40 0.91
CA LEU A 110 -3.41 8.30 0.63
C LEU A 110 -4.84 8.80 0.39
N ASN A 111 -5.30 9.80 1.15
CA ASN A 111 -6.62 10.41 0.93
C ASN A 111 -6.69 11.15 -0.42
N GLY A 112 -5.55 11.68 -0.90
CA GLY A 112 -5.45 12.24 -2.25
C GLY A 112 -5.71 11.20 -3.34
N TYR A 113 -5.26 9.95 -3.15
CA TYR A 113 -5.53 8.84 -4.08
C TYR A 113 -7.02 8.48 -4.13
N ASP A 114 -7.68 8.38 -2.97
CA ASP A 114 -9.13 8.09 -2.91
C ASP A 114 -9.95 9.13 -3.69
N SER A 115 -9.54 10.40 -3.62
CA SER A 115 -10.23 11.53 -4.25
C SER A 115 -10.05 11.57 -5.77
N SER A 116 -8.93 11.05 -6.27
CA SER A 116 -8.60 11.06 -7.70
C SER A 116 -9.17 9.85 -8.45
N GLY A 117 -9.49 8.77 -7.75
CA GLY A 117 -10.18 7.59 -8.31
C GLY A 117 -11.68 7.76 -8.58
N ILE A 118 -12.33 8.82 -8.08
CA ILE A 118 -13.79 9.06 -8.22
C ILE A 118 -14.15 9.74 -9.56
N HIS A 119 -13.15 10.12 -10.38
CA HIS A 119 -13.34 10.89 -11.61
C HIS A 119 -13.16 10.10 -12.92
N ASN A 120 -13.15 8.76 -12.89
CA ASN A 120 -13.21 7.92 -14.11
C ASN A 120 -14.47 7.08 -14.14
#